data_AF-A0A5D3BSY2-F1
#
_entry.id   AF-A0A5D3BSY2-F1
#
_cell.length_a   1.000
_cell.length_b   1.000
_cell.length_c   1.000
_cell.angle_alpha   90.00
_cell.angle_beta   90.00
_cell.angle_gamma   90.00
#
_symmetry.space_group_name_H-M   'P 1'
#
loop_
_entity.id
_entity.type
_entity.pdbx_description
1 polymer ?
#
loop_
_entity_poly.entity_id
_entity_poly.type
_entity_poly.pdbx_seq_one_letter_code
_entity_poly.pdbx_strand_id
1 'polypeptide(L)'
;MKPPPSTTWPPHKVCLLRRALYILKQAPRAWFATFSSTTTQLGFRPALTILPYLLIKHLNGIVLLLYVDAMIITDDDPQVISDLQCYLGSHFEMKDLGTLSYFFGFEISSSSSGYYLSQAK
;
A
#
# COMPACT_ATOMS: atom_id res chain seq x y z
N MET A 1 -16.25 2.07 -21.86
CA MET A 1 -16.57 0.90 -21.02
C MET A 1 -17.78 0.23 -21.60
N LYS A 2 -17.71 -1.07 -21.91
CA LYS A 2 -18.90 -1.81 -22.33
C LYS A 2 -19.63 -2.29 -21.07
N PRO A 3 -20.93 -2.03 -20.97
CA PRO A 3 -21.74 -2.43 -19.83
C PRO A 3 -22.10 -3.92 -19.89
N PRO A 4 -22.59 -4.51 -18.78
CA PRO A 4 -22.91 -5.94 -18.71
C PRO A 4 -23.93 -6.35 -19.79
N PRO A 5 -23.80 -7.56 -20.37
CA PRO A 5 -24.57 -7.99 -21.53
C PRO A 5 -26.08 -8.15 -21.31
N SER A 6 -26.59 -8.01 -20.08
CA SER A 6 -28.00 -8.21 -19.71
C SER A 6 -28.84 -6.93 -19.61
N THR A 7 -28.31 -5.75 -19.95
CA THR A 7 -29.03 -4.47 -19.76
C THR A 7 -29.40 -3.80 -21.09
N THR A 8 -30.68 -3.51 -21.30
CA THR A 8 -31.20 -2.70 -22.41
C THR A 8 -30.95 -1.21 -22.18
N TRP A 9 -30.46 -0.51 -23.22
CA TRP A 9 -29.95 0.87 -23.13
C TRP A 9 -31.03 1.90 -23.38
N PRO A 10 -31.39 2.76 -22.42
CA PRO A 10 -32.04 4.02 -22.74
C PRO A 10 -31.04 4.97 -23.43
N PRO A 11 -31.44 5.67 -24.50
CA PRO A 11 -30.55 6.60 -25.21
C PRO A 11 -30.08 7.72 -24.27
N HIS A 12 -28.85 8.19 -24.48
CA HIS A 12 -28.22 9.30 -23.73
C HIS A 12 -27.89 9.05 -22.24
N LYS A 13 -27.79 7.80 -21.77
CA LYS A 13 -27.29 7.52 -20.42
C LYS A 13 -25.82 7.10 -20.41
N VAL A 14 -25.10 7.54 -19.37
CA VAL A 14 -23.70 7.17 -19.09
C VAL A 14 -23.60 6.48 -17.72
N CYS A 15 -22.60 5.63 -17.55
CA CYS A 15 -22.35 4.96 -16.26
C CYS A 15 -21.64 5.90 -15.28
N LEU A 16 -22.20 6.07 -14.09
CA LEU A 16 -21.54 6.76 -12.99
C LEU A 16 -20.61 5.79 -12.26
N LEU A 17 -19.32 6.12 -12.23
CA LEU A 17 -18.32 5.34 -11.52
C LEU A 17 -18.40 5.65 -10.01
N ARG A 18 -18.68 4.64 -9.18
CA ARG A 18 -18.76 4.79 -7.71
C ARG A 18 -17.43 4.67 -6.99
N ARG A 19 -16.41 4.09 -7.63
CA ARG A 19 -15.06 3.88 -7.08
C ARG A 19 -14.04 4.12 -8.18
N ALA A 20 -12.92 4.75 -7.84
CA ALA A 20 -11.89 5.08 -8.82
C ALA A 20 -11.36 3.81 -9.53
N LEU A 21 -11.15 3.90 -10.84
CA LEU A 21 -10.56 2.80 -11.62
C LEU A 21 -9.05 2.79 -11.41
N TYR A 22 -8.50 1.64 -11.03
CA TYR A 22 -7.07 1.46 -10.83
C TYR A 22 -6.22 1.91 -12.05
N ILE A 23 -6.71 1.61 -13.24
CA ILE A 23 -6.04 1.90 -14.52
C ILE A 23 -5.98 3.42 -14.81
N LEU A 24 -6.79 4.21 -14.11
CA LEU A 24 -6.81 5.64 -14.29
C LEU A 24 -5.70 6.27 -13.45
N LYS A 25 -4.73 6.96 -14.08
CA LYS A 25 -3.59 7.61 -13.39
C LYS A 25 -4.00 8.54 -12.22
N GLN A 26 -5.22 9.04 -12.21
CA GLN A 26 -5.74 9.91 -11.15
C GLN A 26 -6.03 9.16 -9.84
N ALA A 27 -6.50 7.91 -9.92
CA ALA A 27 -6.85 7.10 -8.76
C ALA A 27 -5.64 6.83 -7.83
N PRO A 28 -4.49 6.30 -8.31
CA PRO A 28 -3.34 6.05 -7.45
C PRO A 28 -2.70 7.35 -6.96
N ARG A 29 -2.78 8.45 -7.73
CA ARG A 29 -2.29 9.77 -7.29
C ARG A 29 -3.10 10.32 -6.13
N ALA A 30 -4.44 10.25 -6.23
CA ALA A 30 -5.32 10.70 -5.16
C ALA A 30 -5.15 9.84 -3.91
N TRP A 31 -5.06 8.52 -4.08
CA TRP A 31 -4.80 7.59 -2.97
C TRP A 31 -3.47 7.90 -2.27
N PHE A 32 -2.38 8.07 -3.05
CA PHE A 32 -1.07 8.40 -2.50
C PHE A 32 -1.05 9.77 -1.80
N ALA A 33 -1.75 10.78 -2.32
CA ALA A 33 -1.85 12.08 -1.67
C ALA A 33 -2.53 11.97 -0.28
N THR A 34 -3.62 11.20 -0.18
CA THR A 34 -4.28 10.90 1.09
C THR A 34 -3.33 10.15 2.03
N PHE A 35 -2.67 9.10 1.53
CA PHE A 35 -1.70 8.32 2.31
C PHE A 35 -0.55 9.16 2.86
N SER A 36 0.06 9.99 2.01
CA SER A 36 1.14 10.89 2.40
C SER A 36 0.69 11.89 3.46
N SER A 37 -0.54 12.41 3.36
CA SER A 37 -1.09 13.34 4.35
C SER A 37 -1.31 12.64 5.71
N THR A 38 -1.97 11.48 5.71
CA THR A 38 -2.24 10.68 6.92
C THR A 38 -0.95 10.25 7.62
N THR A 39 0.04 9.78 6.87
CA THR A 39 1.34 9.37 7.44
C THR A 39 2.15 10.56 7.93
N THR A 40 2.08 11.71 7.26
CA THR A 40 2.74 12.94 7.73
C THR A 40 2.12 13.45 9.04
N GLN A 41 0.80 13.33 9.22
CA GLN A 41 0.13 13.63 10.49
C GLN A 41 0.56 12.71 11.63
N LEU A 42 0.82 11.43 11.32
CA LEU A 42 1.44 10.48 12.25
C LEU A 42 2.93 10.79 12.52
N GLY A 43 3.55 11.76 11.86
CA GLY A 43 4.95 12.12 12.01
C GLY A 43 5.92 11.34 11.11
N PHE A 44 5.43 10.61 10.09
CA PHE A 44 6.27 10.03 9.05
C PHE A 44 6.87 11.15 8.19
N ARG A 45 8.09 10.95 7.70
CA ARG A 45 8.74 11.87 6.75
C ARG A 45 9.02 11.11 5.45
N PRO A 46 8.82 11.72 4.28
CA PRO A 46 9.23 11.08 3.03
C PRO A 46 10.76 10.94 2.99
N ALA A 47 11.26 9.81 2.48
CA ALA A 47 12.69 9.64 2.25
C ALA A 47 13.13 10.58 1.10
N LEU A 48 14.17 11.39 1.33
CA LEU A 48 14.57 12.47 0.43
C LEU A 48 15.24 12.02 -0.88
N THR A 49 15.43 10.72 -1.11
CA THR A 49 16.37 10.27 -2.14
C THR A 49 15.89 8.98 -2.84
N ILE A 50 15.59 9.12 -4.13
CA ILE A 50 15.66 8.11 -5.21
C ILE A 50 14.39 7.26 -5.46
N LEU A 51 13.49 7.07 -4.51
CA LEU A 51 12.24 6.30 -4.73
C LEU A 51 11.01 7.11 -4.31
N PRO A 52 10.15 7.58 -5.23
CA PRO A 52 8.97 8.40 -4.90
C PRO A 52 7.88 7.66 -4.09
N TYR A 53 8.11 6.40 -3.72
CA TYR A 53 7.17 5.55 -2.99
C TYR A 53 7.64 5.19 -1.56
N LEU A 54 8.91 5.44 -1.22
CA LEU A 54 9.47 5.09 0.10
C LEU A 54 9.17 6.18 1.16
N LEU A 55 8.43 5.84 2.21
CA LEU A 55 7.98 6.75 3.27
C LEU A 55 8.57 6.36 4.64
N ILE A 56 9.76 6.87 4.98
CA ILE A 56 10.48 6.49 6.22
C ILE A 56 10.12 7.39 7.40
N LYS A 57 9.49 6.85 8.45
CA LYS A 57 9.43 7.55 9.74
C LYS A 57 10.63 7.25 10.59
N HIS A 58 11.56 8.18 10.64
CA HIS A 58 12.57 8.18 11.69
C HIS A 58 12.02 8.81 12.99
N LEU A 59 11.00 8.19 13.58
CA LEU A 59 10.54 8.51 14.93
C LEU A 59 10.23 7.18 15.63
N ASN A 60 11.19 6.75 16.46
CA ASN A 60 11.19 5.58 17.34
C ASN A 60 11.56 4.21 16.74
N GLY A 61 11.99 4.10 15.47
CA GLY A 61 12.46 2.83 14.90
C GLY A 61 11.57 2.23 13.81
N ILE A 62 10.35 2.76 13.64
CA ILE A 62 9.38 2.19 12.70
C ILE A 62 9.72 2.60 11.26
N VAL A 63 10.09 1.62 10.45
CA VAL A 63 10.27 1.79 9.00
C VAL A 63 9.01 1.34 8.27
N LEU A 64 8.49 2.23 7.43
CA LEU A 64 7.39 1.97 6.52
C LEU A 64 7.91 2.10 5.09
N LEU A 65 7.79 1.03 4.31
CA LEU A 65 8.11 1.05 2.90
C LEU A 65 6.82 0.80 2.13
N LEU A 66 6.42 1.78 1.32
CA LEU A 66 5.29 1.65 0.41
C LEU A 66 5.82 1.50 -1.01
N TYR A 67 5.24 0.61 -1.78
CA TYR A 67 5.46 0.54 -3.21
C TYR A 67 4.14 0.23 -3.91
N VAL A 68 3.64 1.18 -4.68
CA VAL A 68 2.34 1.09 -5.37
C VAL A 68 1.23 0.68 -4.40
N ASP A 69 0.87 -0.59 -4.37
CA ASP A 69 -0.19 -1.22 -3.58
C ASP A 69 0.34 -2.17 -2.48
N ALA A 70 1.65 -2.41 -2.43
CA ALA A 70 2.29 -3.25 -1.42
C ALA A 70 3.00 -2.41 -0.35
N MET A 71 2.86 -2.80 0.91
CA MET A 71 3.41 -2.07 2.06
C MET A 71 4.16 -3.03 2.98
N ILE A 72 5.35 -2.62 3.41
CA ILE A 72 6.17 -3.31 4.41
C ILE A 72 6.25 -2.39 5.63
N ILE A 73 5.98 -2.96 6.81
CA ILE A 73 6.18 -2.31 8.10
C ILE A 73 7.25 -3.10 8.84
N THR A 74 8.20 -2.42 9.46
CA THR A 74 9.25 -3.03 10.28
C THR A 74 9.50 -2.16 11.50
N ASP A 75 9.53 -2.76 12.68
CA ASP A 75 9.91 -2.16 13.95
C ASP A 75 10.43 -3.28 14.86
N ASP A 76 11.16 -2.93 15.92
CA ASP A 76 11.64 -3.89 16.91
C ASP A 76 10.53 -4.33 17.88
N ASP A 77 9.48 -3.50 18.07
CA ASP A 77 8.32 -3.81 18.91
C ASP A 77 7.10 -4.26 18.07
N PRO A 78 6.65 -5.52 18.19
CA PRO A 78 5.49 -6.02 17.45
C PRO A 78 4.17 -5.32 17.84
N GLN A 79 4.05 -4.76 19.05
CA GLN A 79 2.86 -3.99 19.44
C GLN A 79 2.75 -2.71 18.61
N VAL A 80 3.87 -2.03 18.40
CA VAL A 80 3.95 -0.81 17.58
C VAL A 80 3.57 -1.10 16.13
N ILE A 81 3.97 -2.25 15.59
CA ILE A 81 3.54 -2.70 14.25
C ILE A 81 2.01 -2.89 14.23
N SER A 82 1.45 -3.58 15.23
CA SER A 82 0.02 -3.86 15.30
C SER A 82 -0.82 -2.58 15.44
N ASP A 83 -0.38 -1.64 16.26
CA ASP A 83 -1.04 -0.34 16.44
C ASP A 83 -1.03 0.47 15.14
N LEU A 84 0.10 0.48 14.42
CA LEU A 84 0.20 1.15 13.13
C LEU A 84 -0.68 0.48 12.07
N GLN A 85 -0.72 -0.85 12.03
CA GLN A 85 -1.60 -1.60 11.13
C GLN A 85 -3.07 -1.30 11.42
N CYS A 86 -3.47 -1.25 12.68
CA CYS A 86 -4.84 -0.92 13.08
C CYS A 86 -5.22 0.51 12.67
N TYR A 87 -4.32 1.46 12.94
CA TYR A 87 -4.52 2.86 12.54
C TYR A 87 -4.66 2.99 11.03
N LEU A 88 -3.74 2.43 10.25
CA LEU A 88 -3.79 2.49 8.78
C LEU A 88 -5.02 1.77 8.24
N GLY A 89 -5.42 0.63 8.83
CA GLY A 89 -6.62 -0.12 8.46
C GLY A 89 -7.93 0.63 8.71
N SER A 90 -7.94 1.60 9.63
CA SER A 90 -9.11 2.47 9.84
C SER A 90 -9.25 3.55 8.73
N HIS A 91 -8.15 3.91 8.07
CA HIS A 91 -8.11 4.93 7.02
C HIS A 91 -8.10 4.36 5.59
N PHE A 92 -7.55 3.16 5.42
CA PHE A 92 -7.34 2.51 4.13
C PHE A 92 -7.85 1.07 4.15
N GLU A 93 -8.51 0.65 3.07
CA GLU A 93 -8.86 -0.75 2.86
C GLU A 93 -7.57 -1.53 2.55
N MET A 94 -7.01 -2.20 3.56
CA MET A 94 -5.76 -2.95 3.47
C MET A 94 -5.92 -4.36 4.02
N LYS A 95 -5.13 -5.28 3.51
CA LYS A 95 -5.08 -6.67 3.97
C LYS A 95 -3.71 -6.93 4.58
N ASP A 96 -3.71 -7.44 5.81
CA ASP A 96 -2.50 -7.99 6.40
C ASP A 96 -2.16 -9.33 5.74
N LEU A 97 -0.92 -9.44 5.25
CA LEU A 97 -0.37 -10.65 4.65
C LEU A 97 0.51 -11.44 5.63
N GLY A 98 0.68 -10.94 6.86
CA GLY A 98 1.53 -11.53 7.88
C GLY A 98 3.02 -11.27 7.62
N THR A 99 3.86 -12.19 8.08
CA THR A 99 5.32 -12.06 7.96
C THR A 99 5.74 -11.98 6.48
N LEU A 100 6.71 -11.11 6.22
CA LEU A 100 7.27 -10.87 4.89
C LEU A 100 7.83 -12.16 4.28
N SER A 101 7.03 -12.75 3.39
CA SER A 101 7.35 -13.99 2.67
C SER A 101 7.42 -13.80 1.16
N TYR A 102 6.72 -12.79 0.64
CA TYR A 102 6.74 -12.46 -0.78
C TYR A 102 6.62 -10.95 -1.00
N PHE A 103 7.48 -10.39 -1.84
CA PHE A 103 7.44 -8.99 -2.22
C PHE A 103 8.00 -8.85 -3.63
N PHE A 104 7.27 -8.21 -4.56
CA PHE A 104 7.74 -7.93 -5.93
C PHE A 104 8.17 -9.14 -6.79
N GLY A 105 7.65 -10.33 -6.52
CA GLY A 105 8.12 -11.51 -7.23
C GLY A 105 9.32 -12.19 -6.56
N PHE A 106 9.83 -11.60 -5.48
CA PHE A 106 10.83 -12.23 -4.62
C PHE A 106 10.14 -12.97 -3.49
N GLU A 107 10.48 -14.23 -3.34
CA GLU A 107 10.24 -15.00 -2.13
C GLU A 107 11.31 -14.64 -1.11
N ILE A 108 10.89 -14.42 0.12
CA ILE A 108 11.72 -13.96 1.22
C ILE A 108 11.59 -15.01 2.32
N SER A 109 12.71 -15.60 2.73
CA SER A 109 12.76 -16.53 3.85
C SER A 109 13.63 -15.96 4.96
N SER A 110 13.10 -15.96 6.18
CA SER A 110 13.83 -15.53 7.38
C SER A 110 14.52 -16.71 8.04
N SER A 111 15.79 -16.54 8.39
CA SER A 111 16.58 -17.48 9.19
C SER A 111 17.22 -16.76 10.39
N SER A 112 17.77 -17.52 11.33
CA SER A 112 18.60 -16.95 12.43
C SER A 112 19.81 -16.17 11.92
N SER A 113 20.24 -16.42 10.68
CA SER A 113 21.41 -15.79 10.06
C SER A 113 21.05 -14.52 9.26
N GLY A 114 19.77 -14.20 9.11
CA GLY A 114 19.28 -13.09 8.30
C GLY A 114 18.19 -13.50 7.30
N TYR A 115 17.93 -12.63 6.33
CA TYR A 115 16.93 -12.82 5.28
C TYR A 115 17.56 -13.32 3.99
N TYR A 116 16.93 -14.31 3.36
CA TYR A 116 17.27 -14.79 2.03
C TYR A 116 16.19 -14.39 1.03
N LEU A 117 16.61 -13.80 -0.09
CA LEU A 117 15.74 -13.45 -1.19
C LEU A 117 15.98 -14.42 -2.35
N SER A 118 14.92 -15.07 -2.82
CA SER A 118 14.93 -15.92 -4.00
C SER A 118 13.89 -15.44 -5.01
N GLN A 119 14.23 -15.49 -6.29
CA GLN A 119 13.28 -15.24 -7.38
C GLN A 119 13.10 -16.55 -8.15
N ALA A 120 11.98 -17.24 -7.91
CA ALA A 120 11.60 -18.37 -8.76
C ALA A 120 11.03 -17.81 -10.06
N LYS A 121 11.59 -18.27 -11.18
CA LYS A 121 11.24 -17.81 -12.54
C LYS A 121 9.97 -18.45 -13.05
#